data_AF-A0A182EDP1-F1
#
_entry.id   AF-A0A182EDP1-F1
#
_cell.length_a   1.000
_cell.length_b   1.000
_cell.length_c   1.000
_cell.angle_alpha   90.00
_cell.angle_beta   90.00
_cell.angle_gamma   90.00
#
_symmetry.space_group_name_H-M   'P 1'
#
loop_
_entity.id
_entity.type
_entity.pdbx_description
1 polymer ?
#
loop_
_entity_poly.entity_id
_entity_poly.type
_entity_poly.pdbx_seq_one_letter_code
_entity_poly.pdbx_strand_id
1 'polypeptide(L)'
;MLEFFESSRELFEVLCEPGRYHSILSKKCEHCPRGYYQHRSGRPRCEKCPHGYTTLMTGSVYVTSCVVECFAGYFLNEITGKCEPCGYLAYQPHPGSTNCLPCPQNTVTVHMNSTLIDQCIANCPAGEEHSFDNSCTPCQRGFFKEPNDVLCRPCDPAFITESVGSTSEKSCILPNCQQGQYLSWHQKKCLNCSYGYYQDEIGSYYCKQCPAGTTTRILGATSIETCVSTNQCASGEHRCHWLAACIDLPDKENKPTYSCRCQPGFVGNGFTCTDICLNLCYNNAECIKTSRGEPRCICKTGYRGLRCEIRK
;
A
#
# COMPACT_ATOMS: atom_id res chain seq x y z
N MET A 1 93.24 30.60 -6.77
CA MET A 1 93.22 29.38 -7.61
C MET A 1 92.70 28.29 -6.69
N LEU A 2 91.38 28.09 -6.66
CA LEU A 2 90.69 26.92 -7.23
C LEU A 2 91.07 25.65 -6.42
N GLU A 3 90.22 24.90 -5.72
CA GLU A 3 88.82 24.43 -5.93
C GLU A 3 88.25 24.00 -4.54
N PHE A 4 87.02 24.31 -4.11
CA PHE A 4 85.68 23.76 -4.43
C PHE A 4 85.34 22.35 -3.84
N PHE A 5 84.23 22.31 -3.08
CA PHE A 5 83.36 21.20 -2.65
C PHE A 5 83.86 20.17 -1.61
N GLU A 6 83.28 20.16 -0.40
CA GLU A 6 82.22 19.18 -0.02
C GLU A 6 81.62 19.38 1.39
N SER A 7 80.34 19.03 1.47
CA SER A 7 79.52 18.78 2.66
C SER A 7 78.79 19.94 3.37
N SER A 8 77.93 20.61 2.61
CA SER A 8 76.61 21.04 3.12
C SER A 8 75.63 19.85 3.10
N ARG A 9 75.33 19.21 4.24
CA ARG A 9 74.17 18.29 4.42
C ARG A 9 73.97 17.78 5.87
N GLU A 10 73.54 18.66 6.77
CA GLU A 10 72.85 18.25 8.02
C GLU A 10 71.52 19.00 8.18
N LEU A 11 70.70 18.96 7.12
CA LEU A 11 69.31 19.40 7.13
C LEU A 11 68.47 18.33 6.43
N PHE A 12 68.30 17.19 7.09
CA PHE A 12 67.19 16.28 6.81
C PHE A 12 66.21 16.41 7.97
N GLU A 13 65.43 17.49 7.97
CA GLU A 13 64.12 17.43 8.62
C GLU A 13 63.39 16.26 7.98
N VAL A 14 63.17 15.18 8.72
CA VAL A 14 62.35 14.07 8.28
C VAL A 14 60.91 14.57 8.19
N LEU A 15 60.59 15.23 7.07
CA LEU A 15 59.24 15.65 6.74
C LEU A 15 58.40 14.39 6.64
N CYS A 16 57.47 14.21 7.59
CA CYS A 16 56.56 13.07 7.55
C CYS A 16 55.76 13.10 6.25
N GLU A 17 55.70 11.95 5.58
CA GLU A 17 54.95 11.76 4.34
C GLU A 17 53.44 12.03 4.54
N PRO A 18 52.69 12.36 3.48
CA PRO A 18 51.24 12.49 3.56
C PRO A 18 50.59 11.24 4.16
N GLY A 19 49.55 11.44 4.96
CA GLY A 19 48.95 10.40 5.80
C GLY A 19 49.65 10.18 7.14
N ARG A 20 50.79 10.83 7.41
CA ARG A 20 51.46 10.80 8.72
C ARG A 20 51.56 12.20 9.34
N TYR A 21 51.66 12.25 10.66
CA TYR A 21 51.97 13.47 11.41
C TYR A 21 53.20 13.27 12.30
N HIS A 22 53.93 14.36 12.54
CA HIS A 22 55.08 14.33 13.42
C HIS A 22 54.63 14.42 14.90
N SER A 23 54.69 13.29 15.62
CA SER A 23 54.29 13.23 17.02
C SER A 23 55.40 13.77 17.92
N ILE A 24 55.08 14.80 18.71
CA ILE A 24 56.03 15.49 19.60
C ILE A 24 56.51 14.56 20.73
N LEU A 25 55.68 13.60 21.13
CA LEU A 25 55.96 12.64 22.21
C LEU A 25 56.93 11.54 21.76
N SER A 26 56.71 10.97 20.58
CA SER A 26 57.52 9.86 20.07
C SER A 26 58.68 10.33 19.19
N LYS A 27 58.74 11.61 18.82
CA LYS A 27 59.68 12.20 17.85
C LYS A 27 59.75 11.40 16.53
N LYS A 28 58.63 10.78 16.15
CA LYS A 28 58.49 9.89 14.98
C LYS A 28 57.25 10.26 14.18
N CYS A 29 57.25 9.85 12.91
CA CYS A 29 56.11 10.01 12.02
C CYS A 29 55.07 8.91 12.25
N GLU A 30 53.97 9.26 12.92
CA GLU A 30 52.85 8.36 13.19
C GLU A 30 51.77 8.51 12.13
N HIS A 31 51.05 7.42 11.84
CA HIS A 31 49.91 7.48 10.93
C HIS A 31 48.78 8.32 11.52
N CYS A 32 48.07 9.06 10.67
CA CYS A 32 46.86 9.74 11.10
C CYS A 32 45.86 8.76 11.71
N PRO A 33 45.35 9.01 12.92
CA PRO A 33 44.34 8.15 13.53
C PRO A 33 43.03 8.21 12.74
N ARG A 34 42.14 7.23 12.97
CA ARG A 34 40.80 7.21 12.36
C ARG A 34 40.04 8.49 12.70
N GLY A 35 39.30 9.02 11.74
CA GLY A 35 38.63 10.33 11.81
C GLY A 35 39.51 11.51 11.41
N TYR A 36 40.76 11.27 11.03
CA TYR A 36 41.71 12.29 10.61
C TYR A 36 42.46 11.91 9.32
N TYR A 37 42.83 12.92 8.53
CA TYR A 37 43.61 12.80 7.29
C TYR A 37 44.72 13.85 7.22
N GLN A 38 45.73 13.64 6.38
CA GLN A 38 46.78 14.62 6.16
C GLN A 38 47.30 14.58 4.71
N HIS A 39 46.97 15.61 3.93
CA HIS A 39 47.40 15.70 2.53
C HIS A 39 48.76 16.39 2.36
N ARG A 40 49.22 17.15 3.37
CA ARG A 40 50.48 17.92 3.34
C ARG A 40 51.56 17.25 4.18
N SER A 41 52.76 17.17 3.62
CA SER A 41 53.94 16.65 4.32
C SER A 41 54.38 17.57 5.46
N GLY A 42 55.02 17.01 6.49
CA GLY A 42 55.68 17.80 7.55
C GLY A 42 54.75 18.42 8.60
N ARG A 43 53.48 18.03 8.65
CA ARG A 43 52.52 18.61 9.62
C ARG A 43 52.66 17.96 11.00
N PRO A 44 52.55 18.74 12.09
CA PRO A 44 52.62 18.22 13.47
C PRO A 44 51.30 17.60 13.96
N ARG A 45 50.22 17.68 13.17
CA ARG A 45 48.90 17.11 13.47
C ARG A 45 48.12 16.80 12.20
N CYS A 46 47.21 15.83 12.28
CA CYS A 46 46.29 15.51 11.20
C CYS A 46 45.06 16.42 11.22
N GLU A 47 44.43 16.60 10.05
CA GLU A 47 43.20 17.38 9.87
C GLU A 47 41.99 16.48 10.17
N LYS A 48 41.01 16.98 10.94
CA LYS A 48 39.81 16.21 11.33
C LYS A 48 38.82 16.15 10.16
N CYS A 49 38.15 15.03 9.98
CA CYS A 49 37.04 14.93 9.05
C CYS A 49 35.87 15.88 9.42
N PRO A 50 35.06 16.31 8.44
CA PRO A 50 33.84 17.08 8.68
C PRO A 50 32.86 16.37 9.63
N HIS A 51 31.93 17.12 10.24
CA HIS A 51 30.94 16.57 11.15
C HIS A 51 30.11 15.45 10.50
N GLY A 52 30.02 14.29 11.17
CA GLY A 52 29.32 13.11 10.67
C GLY A 52 30.12 12.26 9.68
N TYR A 53 31.41 12.58 9.47
CA TYR A 53 32.32 11.81 8.64
C TYR A 53 33.56 11.36 9.40
N THR A 54 34.10 10.21 9.04
CA THR A 54 35.29 9.59 9.63
C THR A 54 36.16 8.92 8.57
N THR A 55 37.41 8.60 8.90
CA THR A 55 38.27 7.78 8.04
C THR A 55 38.26 6.32 8.50
N LEU A 56 38.18 5.37 7.55
CA LEU A 56 38.10 3.93 7.86
C LEU A 56 39.45 3.32 8.22
N MET A 57 40.52 3.88 7.68
CA MET A 57 41.88 3.41 7.88
C MET A 57 42.72 4.47 8.56
N THR A 58 43.73 4.03 9.30
CA THR A 58 44.78 4.94 9.75
C THR A 58 45.63 5.35 8.54
N GLY A 59 46.21 6.54 8.58
CA GLY A 59 47.08 7.00 7.52
C GLY A 59 46.38 7.64 6.31
N SER A 60 45.13 8.05 6.44
CA SER A 60 44.39 8.68 5.33
C SER A 60 45.06 9.97 4.85
N VAL A 61 45.18 10.10 3.53
CA VAL A 61 45.89 11.22 2.90
C VAL A 61 44.94 12.34 2.52
N TYR A 62 43.80 12.03 1.90
CA TYR A 62 42.90 13.02 1.32
C TYR A 62 41.57 13.12 2.08
N VAL A 63 40.92 14.28 1.97
CA VAL A 63 39.57 14.51 2.55
C VAL A 63 38.51 13.59 1.93
N THR A 64 38.72 13.12 0.69
CA THR A 64 37.84 12.14 0.03
C THR A 64 37.84 10.78 0.73
N SER A 65 38.80 10.52 1.62
CA SER A 65 38.81 9.35 2.48
C SER A 65 37.90 9.49 3.72
N CYS A 66 37.31 10.67 3.94
CA CYS A 66 36.29 10.89 4.94
C CYS A 66 34.95 10.35 4.42
N VAL A 67 34.51 9.23 4.97
CA VAL A 67 33.23 8.57 4.69
C VAL A 67 32.24 8.82 5.82
N VAL A 68 30.95 8.58 5.60
CA VAL A 68 29.93 8.77 6.63
C VAL A 68 30.22 7.90 7.86
N GLU A 69 30.09 8.49 9.05
CA GLU A 69 30.19 7.77 10.32
C GLU A 69 28.84 7.11 10.64
N CYS A 70 28.79 5.78 10.57
CA CYS A 70 27.58 5.03 10.86
C CYS A 70 27.29 4.97 12.35
N PHE A 71 26.02 5.08 12.75
CA PHE A 71 25.61 4.89 14.14
C PHE A 71 25.77 3.43 14.58
N ALA A 72 25.73 3.19 15.89
CA ALA A 72 25.60 1.84 16.42
C ALA A 72 24.39 1.12 15.79
N GLY A 73 24.53 -0.17 15.53
CA GLY A 73 23.56 -1.00 14.81
C GLY A 73 23.67 -0.94 13.29
N TYR A 74 24.59 -0.11 12.77
CA TYR A 74 24.87 0.03 11.34
C TYR A 74 26.34 -0.20 11.06
N PHE A 75 26.64 -0.68 9.86
CA PHE A 75 27.99 -0.78 9.32
C PHE A 75 28.08 -0.01 8.00
N LEU A 76 29.26 0.51 7.69
CA LEU A 76 29.50 1.12 6.40
C LEU A 76 29.74 0.04 5.35
N ASN A 77 28.87 -0.01 4.35
CA ASN A 77 29.10 -0.80 3.15
C ASN A 77 30.06 -0.04 2.22
N GLU A 78 31.29 -0.54 2.06
CA GLU A 78 32.35 0.11 1.28
C GLU A 78 32.05 0.17 -0.23
N ILE A 79 31.17 -0.71 -0.74
CA ILE A 79 30.77 -0.74 -2.15
C ILE A 79 29.74 0.36 -2.43
N THR A 80 28.76 0.53 -1.55
CA THR A 80 27.68 1.50 -1.73
C THR A 80 28.00 2.87 -1.11
N GLY A 81 28.99 2.94 -0.23
CA GLY A 81 29.35 4.12 0.55
C GLY A 81 28.27 4.54 1.56
N LYS A 82 27.34 3.63 1.89
CA LYS A 82 26.17 3.89 2.75
C LYS A 82 26.22 3.06 4.02
N CYS A 83 25.59 3.60 5.07
CA CYS A 83 25.37 2.87 6.31
C CYS A 83 24.21 1.89 6.14
N GLU A 84 24.48 0.61 6.27
CA GLU A 84 23.50 -0.47 6.20
C GLU A 84 23.31 -1.08 7.60
N PRO A 85 22.08 -1.46 7.97
CA PRO A 85 21.83 -2.06 9.28
C PRO A 85 22.45 -3.46 9.36
N CYS A 86 22.80 -3.91 10.56
CA CYS A 86 23.41 -5.22 10.78
C CYS A 86 22.53 -6.43 10.43
N GLY A 87 21.21 -6.24 10.35
CA GLY A 87 20.26 -7.31 10.07
C GLY A 87 19.95 -8.16 11.31
N TYR A 88 19.35 -9.33 11.07
CA TYR A 88 18.78 -10.16 12.14
C TYR A 88 19.74 -11.20 12.75
N LEU A 89 20.98 -11.25 12.28
CA LEU A 89 21.99 -12.23 12.72
C LEU A 89 23.24 -11.57 13.31
N ALA A 90 23.22 -10.25 13.45
CA ALA A 90 24.37 -9.48 13.88
C ALA A 90 23.94 -8.19 14.58
N TYR A 91 24.85 -7.64 15.36
CA TYR A 91 24.68 -6.40 16.10
C TYR A 91 25.97 -5.56 16.02
N GLN A 92 25.87 -4.27 16.34
CA GLN A 92 27.04 -3.39 16.34
C GLN A 92 26.97 -2.33 17.46
N PRO A 93 27.77 -2.44 18.53
CA PRO A 93 27.71 -1.49 19.64
C PRO A 93 28.44 -0.17 19.36
N HIS A 94 29.42 -0.17 18.46
CA HIS A 94 30.28 0.99 18.23
C HIS A 94 29.89 1.72 16.94
N PRO A 95 29.85 3.07 16.95
CA PRO A 95 29.70 3.86 15.74
C PRO A 95 30.99 3.82 14.88
N GLY A 96 30.86 4.11 13.59
CA GLY A 96 31.98 4.16 12.63
C GLY A 96 32.53 2.79 12.22
N SER A 97 31.78 1.72 12.48
CA SER A 97 32.15 0.34 12.15
C SER A 97 31.91 0.01 10.68
N THR A 98 32.77 -0.85 10.11
CA THR A 98 32.67 -1.34 8.72
C THR A 98 32.11 -2.75 8.62
N ASN A 99 31.86 -3.39 9.77
CA ASN A 99 31.27 -4.71 9.86
C ASN A 99 30.37 -4.82 11.10
N CYS A 100 29.52 -5.84 11.11
CA CYS A 100 28.70 -6.19 12.28
C CYS A 100 29.25 -7.44 12.96
N LEU A 101 29.03 -7.51 14.27
CA LEU A 101 29.42 -8.66 15.08
C LEU A 101 28.31 -9.72 14.99
N PRO A 102 28.62 -10.97 14.60
CA PRO A 102 27.61 -12.01 14.50
C PRO A 102 27.06 -12.35 15.88
N CYS A 103 25.77 -12.68 15.94
CA CYS A 103 25.16 -13.26 17.13
C CYS A 103 25.74 -14.66 17.41
N PRO A 104 25.77 -15.09 18.69
CA PRO A 104 26.09 -16.47 19.07
C PRO A 104 25.25 -17.53 18.34
N GLN A 105 25.70 -18.79 18.32
CA GLN A 105 24.99 -19.87 17.62
C GLN A 105 23.53 -19.99 18.07
N ASN A 106 22.63 -20.15 17.09
CA ASN A 106 21.16 -20.26 17.26
C ASN A 106 20.48 -19.04 17.91
N THR A 107 21.16 -17.89 17.94
CA THR A 107 20.56 -16.63 18.39
C THR A 107 20.45 -15.64 17.24
N VAL A 108 19.45 -14.78 17.33
CA VAL A 108 19.05 -13.81 16.32
C VAL A 108 18.71 -12.50 17.03
N THR A 109 18.87 -11.39 16.33
CA THR A 109 18.34 -10.10 16.80
C THR A 109 16.89 -9.94 16.34
N VAL A 110 16.08 -9.21 17.11
CA VAL A 110 14.67 -8.90 16.73
C VAL A 110 14.59 -7.66 15.86
N HIS A 111 15.61 -6.81 15.90
CA HIS A 111 15.69 -5.58 15.13
C HIS A 111 16.95 -5.56 14.27
N MET A 112 16.82 -5.10 13.02
CA MET A 112 17.94 -5.01 12.08
C MET A 112 19.06 -4.07 12.54
N ASN A 113 18.76 -3.10 13.41
CA ASN A 113 19.69 -2.10 13.92
C ASN A 113 20.13 -2.39 15.37
N SER A 114 20.22 -3.67 15.73
CA SER A 114 20.61 -4.06 17.09
C SER A 114 22.02 -3.61 17.44
N THR A 115 22.18 -3.10 18.64
CA THR A 115 23.41 -2.46 19.11
C THR A 115 24.16 -3.32 20.12
N LEU A 116 23.46 -4.13 20.90
CA LEU A 116 24.04 -4.88 22.02
C LEU A 116 23.90 -6.39 21.82
N ILE A 117 24.84 -7.14 22.40
CA ILE A 117 24.83 -8.61 22.36
C ILE A 117 23.62 -9.19 23.09
N ASP A 118 23.13 -8.53 24.15
CA ASP A 118 21.97 -8.98 24.92
C ASP A 118 20.66 -8.95 24.11
N GLN A 119 20.68 -8.33 22.93
CA GLN A 119 19.59 -8.34 21.96
C GLN A 119 19.62 -9.57 21.05
N CYS A 120 20.67 -10.40 21.11
CA CYS A 120 20.71 -11.72 20.48
C CYS A 120 19.94 -12.71 21.34
N ILE A 121 18.71 -13.01 20.96
CA ILE A 121 17.81 -13.95 21.64
C ILE A 121 17.68 -15.25 20.85
N ALA A 122 17.17 -16.31 21.47
CA ALA A 122 16.94 -17.57 20.77
C ALA A 122 16.00 -17.37 19.57
N ASN A 123 16.31 -17.99 18.43
CA ASN A 123 15.40 -17.98 17.28
C ASN A 123 14.09 -18.72 17.63
N CYS A 124 12.97 -18.23 17.12
CA CYS A 124 11.71 -18.96 17.19
C CYS A 124 11.79 -20.25 16.36
N PRO A 125 11.00 -21.29 16.71
CA PRO A 125 10.97 -22.53 15.95
C PRO A 125 10.51 -22.34 14.49
N ALA A 126 10.62 -23.38 13.68
CA ALA A 126 10.06 -23.37 12.33
C ALA A 126 8.55 -23.07 12.39
N GLY A 127 8.07 -22.24 11.46
CA GLY A 127 6.69 -21.78 11.42
C GLY A 127 6.33 -20.64 12.37
N GLU A 128 7.24 -20.13 13.20
CA GLU A 128 6.97 -19.02 14.13
C GLU A 128 8.02 -17.91 14.05
N GLU A 129 7.61 -16.66 14.08
CA GLU A 129 8.50 -15.50 14.13
C GLU A 129 8.31 -14.66 15.39
N HIS A 130 9.32 -13.87 15.73
CA HIS A 130 9.28 -12.95 16.87
C HIS A 130 8.31 -11.80 16.61
N SER A 131 7.33 -11.65 17.49
CA SER A 131 6.48 -10.46 17.57
C SER A 131 7.25 -9.27 18.17
N PHE A 132 6.61 -8.09 18.21
CA PHE A 132 7.17 -6.90 18.84
C PHE A 132 7.49 -7.10 20.33
N ASP A 133 6.73 -7.97 21.00
CA ASP A 133 6.92 -8.31 22.41
C ASP A 133 7.95 -9.43 22.64
N ASN A 134 8.75 -9.79 21.63
CA ASN A 134 9.70 -10.92 21.64
C ASN A 134 9.05 -12.29 21.92
N SER A 135 7.74 -12.40 21.70
CA SER A 135 7.01 -13.67 21.78
C SER A 135 6.98 -14.34 20.41
N CYS A 136 7.08 -15.67 20.37
CA CYS A 136 6.97 -16.41 19.13
C CYS A 136 5.50 -16.50 18.70
N THR A 137 5.21 -16.02 17.49
CA THR A 137 3.88 -16.04 16.90
C THR A 137 3.91 -16.80 15.58
N PRO A 138 2.89 -17.62 15.29
CA PRO A 138 2.87 -18.43 14.08
C PRO A 138 2.80 -17.57 12.82
N CYS A 139 3.56 -17.97 11.80
CA CYS A 139 3.52 -17.35 10.47
C CYS A 139 2.08 -17.31 9.97
N GLN A 140 1.64 -16.12 9.55
CA GLN A 140 0.31 -15.97 8.97
C GLN A 140 0.19 -16.73 7.65
N ARG A 141 -1.04 -16.95 7.19
CA ARG A 141 -1.29 -17.60 5.90
C ARG A 141 -0.63 -16.80 4.77
N GLY A 142 -0.04 -17.54 3.82
CA GLY A 142 0.77 -16.93 2.77
C GLY A 142 2.25 -16.78 3.14
N PHE A 143 2.61 -17.15 4.37
CA PHE A 143 3.99 -17.16 4.83
C PHE A 143 4.35 -18.52 5.43
N PHE A 144 5.64 -18.85 5.36
CA PHE A 144 6.22 -20.04 5.96
C PHE A 144 7.60 -19.70 6.55
N LYS A 145 8.10 -20.51 7.48
CA LYS A 145 9.44 -20.31 8.05
C LYS A 145 10.15 -21.63 8.27
N GLU A 146 11.29 -21.80 7.62
CA GLU A 146 12.15 -22.99 7.81
C GLU A 146 12.99 -22.87 9.10
N PRO A 147 13.61 -23.95 9.60
CA PRO A 147 14.34 -23.93 10.88
C PRO A 147 15.46 -22.88 10.98
N ASN A 148 16.10 -22.56 9.85
CA ASN A 148 17.22 -21.61 9.80
C ASN A 148 16.79 -20.18 9.47
N ASP A 149 15.52 -19.98 9.08
CA ASP A 149 15.01 -18.65 8.80
C ASP A 149 14.72 -17.91 10.11
N VAL A 150 14.92 -16.59 10.10
CA VAL A 150 14.60 -15.73 11.26
C VAL A 150 13.18 -15.21 11.19
N LEU A 151 12.71 -14.86 9.98
CA LEU A 151 11.39 -14.31 9.72
C LEU A 151 10.56 -15.25 8.86
N CYS A 152 9.24 -15.07 8.92
CA CYS A 152 8.33 -15.73 8.01
C CYS A 152 8.55 -15.22 6.58
N ARG A 153 8.92 -16.14 5.69
CA ARG A 153 9.12 -15.90 4.26
C ARG A 153 7.78 -15.96 3.54
N PRO A 154 7.51 -15.04 2.60
CA PRO A 154 6.30 -15.10 1.79
C PRO A 154 6.36 -16.27 0.81
N CYS A 155 5.20 -16.86 0.54
CA CYS A 155 4.98 -17.71 -0.62
C CYS A 155 5.13 -16.89 -1.93
N ASP A 156 5.19 -17.58 -3.07
CA ASP A 156 4.95 -16.95 -4.36
C ASP A 156 3.63 -16.15 -4.31
N PRO A 157 3.56 -14.93 -4.88
CA PRO A 157 2.38 -14.06 -4.78
C PRO A 157 1.05 -14.72 -5.21
N ALA A 158 1.09 -15.73 -6.08
CA ALA A 158 -0.08 -16.46 -6.54
C ALA A 158 -0.57 -17.54 -5.57
N PHE A 159 0.19 -17.86 -4.52
CA PHE A 159 -0.09 -18.97 -3.61
C PHE A 159 -0.04 -18.57 -2.14
N ILE A 160 -0.80 -19.28 -1.32
CA ILE A 160 -0.81 -19.18 0.12
C ILE A 160 -0.75 -20.55 0.79
N THR A 161 -0.42 -20.54 2.06
CA THR A 161 -0.38 -21.73 2.91
C THR A 161 -1.76 -22.17 3.40
N GLU A 162 -1.93 -23.48 3.63
CA GLU A 162 -3.20 -24.05 4.11
C GLU A 162 -3.53 -23.63 5.56
N SER A 163 -2.51 -23.53 6.40
CA SER A 163 -2.64 -23.12 7.80
C SER A 163 -1.60 -22.06 8.17
N VAL A 164 -1.90 -21.34 9.25
CA VAL A 164 -0.88 -20.58 9.97
C VAL A 164 0.20 -21.52 10.50
N GLY A 165 1.39 -21.00 10.78
CA GLY A 165 2.49 -21.79 11.35
C GLY A 165 3.19 -22.70 10.33
N SER A 166 3.10 -22.41 9.04
CA SER A 166 3.67 -23.27 8.00
C SER A 166 5.20 -23.29 8.05
N THR A 167 5.79 -24.48 7.96
CA THR A 167 7.23 -24.69 8.17
C THR A 167 8.04 -24.86 6.89
N SER A 168 7.38 -24.89 5.73
CA SER A 168 8.03 -25.13 4.44
C SER A 168 7.28 -24.46 3.29
N GLU A 169 8.03 -24.08 2.25
CA GLU A 169 7.50 -23.55 0.99
C GLU A 169 6.52 -24.52 0.31
N LYS A 170 6.71 -25.82 0.50
CA LYS A 170 5.82 -26.86 -0.06
C LYS A 170 4.39 -26.78 0.47
N SER A 171 4.16 -26.05 1.57
CA SER A 171 2.83 -25.79 2.10
C SER A 171 2.07 -24.69 1.34
N CYS A 172 2.73 -23.94 0.45
CA CYS A 172 2.14 -22.91 -0.40
C CYS A 172 1.38 -23.54 -1.59
N ILE A 173 0.24 -24.16 -1.31
CA ILE A 173 -0.52 -24.94 -2.30
C ILE A 173 -1.88 -24.33 -2.68
N LEU A 174 -2.36 -23.35 -1.92
CA LEU A 174 -3.67 -22.74 -2.15
C LEU A 174 -3.54 -21.47 -2.97
N PRO A 175 -4.48 -21.16 -3.86
CA PRO A 175 -4.40 -19.93 -4.65
C PRO A 175 -4.62 -18.70 -3.76
N ASN A 176 -3.82 -17.65 -3.98
CA ASN A 176 -3.99 -16.35 -3.36
C ASN A 176 -5.08 -15.56 -4.10
N CYS A 177 -6.28 -15.53 -3.52
CA CYS A 177 -7.44 -14.94 -4.18
C CYS A 177 -7.30 -13.44 -4.33
N GLN A 178 -7.57 -12.95 -5.54
CA GLN A 178 -7.51 -11.53 -5.82
C GLN A 178 -8.75 -10.81 -5.28
N GLN A 179 -8.75 -9.49 -5.34
CA GLN A 179 -9.93 -8.68 -5.01
C GLN A 179 -11.15 -9.16 -5.81
N GLY A 180 -12.32 -9.08 -5.18
CA GLY A 180 -13.57 -9.60 -5.71
C GLY A 180 -13.70 -11.12 -5.60
N GLN A 181 -12.72 -11.81 -5.02
CA GLN A 181 -12.74 -13.25 -4.84
C GLN A 181 -12.54 -13.64 -3.38
N TYR A 182 -12.95 -14.86 -3.06
CA TYR A 182 -12.68 -15.48 -1.77
C TYR A 182 -12.24 -16.93 -1.94
N LEU A 183 -11.39 -17.39 -1.04
CA LEU A 183 -10.93 -18.77 -1.02
C LEU A 183 -12.01 -19.69 -0.45
N SER A 184 -12.52 -20.59 -1.28
CA SER A 184 -13.42 -21.65 -0.83
C SER A 184 -12.61 -22.84 -0.33
N TRP A 185 -12.64 -23.10 0.98
CA TRP A 185 -11.90 -24.20 1.61
C TRP A 185 -12.31 -25.58 1.06
N HIS A 186 -13.58 -25.77 0.73
CA HIS A 186 -14.07 -27.04 0.18
C HIS A 186 -13.56 -27.30 -1.25
N GLN A 187 -13.45 -26.26 -2.06
CA GLN A 187 -13.04 -26.39 -3.47
C GLN A 187 -11.54 -26.13 -3.67
N LYS A 188 -10.85 -25.62 -2.64
CA LYS A 188 -9.45 -25.14 -2.68
C LYS A 188 -9.20 -24.20 -3.87
N LYS A 189 -10.21 -23.37 -4.18
CA LYS A 189 -10.24 -22.47 -5.34
C LYS A 189 -10.80 -21.11 -4.95
N CYS A 190 -10.36 -20.10 -5.67
CA CYS A 190 -10.91 -18.76 -5.57
C CYS A 190 -12.24 -18.70 -6.31
N LEU A 191 -13.28 -18.26 -5.60
CA LEU A 191 -14.62 -18.04 -6.15
C LEU A 191 -14.92 -16.56 -6.12
N ASN A 192 -15.62 -16.07 -7.14
CA ASN A 192 -16.02 -14.67 -7.20
C ASN A 192 -17.11 -14.37 -6.17
N CYS A 193 -17.07 -13.17 -5.60
CA CYS A 193 -18.16 -12.66 -4.78
C CYS A 193 -19.46 -12.60 -5.60
N SER A 194 -20.54 -13.10 -5.01
CA SER A 194 -21.86 -13.07 -5.63
C SER A 194 -22.49 -11.68 -5.53
N TYR A 195 -23.58 -11.46 -6.25
CA TYR A 195 -24.36 -10.22 -6.18
C TYR A 195 -24.76 -9.86 -4.73
N GLY A 196 -24.71 -8.57 -4.40
CA GLY A 196 -24.92 -8.08 -3.04
C GLY A 196 -23.69 -8.19 -2.12
N TYR A 197 -22.57 -8.73 -2.62
CA TYR A 197 -21.32 -8.86 -1.88
C TYR A 197 -20.15 -8.28 -2.68
N TYR A 198 -19.08 -7.91 -1.97
CA TYR A 198 -17.82 -7.41 -2.53
C TYR A 198 -16.61 -7.89 -1.70
N GLN A 199 -15.40 -7.77 -2.25
CA GLN A 199 -14.16 -7.99 -1.51
C GLN A 199 -13.04 -7.11 -2.05
N ASP A 200 -12.47 -6.27 -1.20
CA ASP A 200 -11.42 -5.29 -1.48
C ASP A 200 -10.03 -5.72 -1.02
N GLU A 201 -9.93 -6.80 -0.26
CA GLU A 201 -8.68 -7.37 0.24
C GLU A 201 -8.24 -8.60 -0.57
N ILE A 202 -6.92 -8.75 -0.76
CA ILE A 202 -6.30 -9.94 -1.36
C ILE A 202 -6.19 -11.04 -0.31
N GLY A 203 -6.36 -12.30 -0.71
CA GLY A 203 -6.22 -13.46 0.16
C GLY A 203 -7.40 -13.69 1.10
N SER A 204 -8.55 -13.06 0.83
CA SER A 204 -9.74 -13.20 1.67
C SER A 204 -10.39 -14.59 1.56
N TYR A 205 -11.09 -14.98 2.62
CA TYR A 205 -11.83 -16.24 2.75
C TYR A 205 -13.35 -16.05 2.78
N TYR A 206 -13.83 -14.81 2.67
CA TYR A 206 -15.26 -14.48 2.60
C TYR A 206 -15.48 -13.21 1.80
N CYS A 207 -16.73 -12.94 1.40
CA CYS A 207 -17.11 -11.67 0.79
C CYS A 207 -17.87 -10.80 1.78
N LYS A 208 -17.56 -9.50 1.80
CA LYS A 208 -18.24 -8.49 2.61
C LYS A 208 -19.62 -8.22 1.99
N GLN A 209 -20.66 -8.09 2.82
CA GLN A 209 -22.01 -7.81 2.37
C GLN A 209 -22.19 -6.30 2.12
N CYS A 210 -22.94 -5.93 1.09
CA CYS A 210 -23.33 -4.54 0.87
C CYS A 210 -24.21 -4.00 2.01
N PRO A 211 -24.15 -2.69 2.30
CA PRO A 211 -25.05 -2.02 3.24
C PRO A 211 -26.53 -2.21 2.89
N ALA A 212 -27.41 -2.08 3.88
CA ALA A 212 -28.85 -2.21 3.70
C ALA A 212 -29.38 -1.24 2.63
N GLY A 213 -30.22 -1.75 1.72
CA GLY A 213 -30.77 -0.97 0.59
C GLY A 213 -29.82 -0.79 -0.59
N THR A 214 -28.65 -1.46 -0.58
CA THR A 214 -27.68 -1.45 -1.68
C THR A 214 -27.30 -2.86 -2.11
N THR A 215 -26.81 -3.02 -3.34
CA THR A 215 -26.37 -4.30 -3.89
C THR A 215 -25.30 -4.11 -4.97
N THR A 216 -24.39 -5.07 -5.11
CA THR A 216 -23.49 -5.16 -6.27
C THR A 216 -24.20 -5.88 -7.42
N ARG A 217 -24.14 -5.28 -8.61
CA ARG A 217 -24.73 -5.83 -9.84
C ARG A 217 -23.72 -6.55 -10.75
N ILE A 218 -22.49 -6.74 -10.25
CA ILE A 218 -21.41 -7.41 -10.95
C ILE A 218 -20.91 -8.59 -10.11
N LEU A 219 -20.53 -9.67 -10.79
CA LEU A 219 -19.85 -10.78 -10.15
C LEU A 219 -18.40 -10.38 -9.84
N GLY A 220 -17.95 -10.69 -8.63
CA GLY A 220 -16.61 -10.36 -8.16
C GLY A 220 -16.39 -8.87 -7.95
N ALA A 221 -17.37 -8.17 -7.37
CA ALA A 221 -17.23 -6.77 -7.00
C ALA A 221 -16.03 -6.55 -6.06
N THR A 222 -15.20 -5.56 -6.36
CA THR A 222 -13.91 -5.35 -5.68
C THR A 222 -13.93 -4.23 -4.64
N SER A 223 -15.03 -3.48 -4.53
CA SER A 223 -15.12 -2.31 -3.64
C SER A 223 -16.55 -2.08 -3.17
N ILE A 224 -16.70 -1.53 -1.96
CA ILE A 224 -17.98 -1.08 -1.42
C ILE A 224 -18.65 -0.02 -2.31
N GLU A 225 -17.87 0.76 -3.06
CA GLU A 225 -18.38 1.81 -3.96
C GLU A 225 -19.23 1.24 -5.09
N THR A 226 -19.07 -0.05 -5.39
CA THR A 226 -19.89 -0.76 -6.40
C THR A 226 -21.24 -1.24 -5.84
N CYS A 227 -21.50 -1.06 -4.53
CA CYS A 227 -22.81 -1.28 -3.93
C CYS A 227 -23.72 -0.10 -4.30
N VAL A 228 -24.62 -0.32 -5.26
CA VAL A 228 -25.58 0.68 -5.74
C VAL A 228 -26.95 0.51 -5.10
N SER A 229 -27.73 1.58 -5.03
CA SER A 229 -29.10 1.53 -4.49
C SER A 229 -29.94 0.45 -5.18
N THR A 230 -30.67 -0.34 -4.40
CA THR A 230 -31.72 -1.24 -4.90
C THR A 230 -32.99 -0.48 -5.23
N ASN A 231 -33.10 0.80 -4.86
CA ASN A 231 -34.24 1.64 -5.19
C ASN A 231 -33.90 2.57 -6.36
N GLN A 232 -34.44 2.28 -7.55
CA GLN A 232 -34.12 3.04 -8.76
C GLN A 232 -34.82 4.40 -8.80
N CYS A 233 -35.94 4.54 -8.09
CA CYS A 233 -36.67 5.79 -7.95
C CYS A 233 -35.90 6.79 -7.07
N ALA A 234 -35.30 6.32 -5.98
CA ALA A 234 -34.50 7.14 -5.08
C ALA A 234 -33.13 7.47 -5.67
N SER A 235 -32.52 6.56 -6.44
CA SER A 235 -31.23 6.82 -7.09
C SER A 235 -31.32 7.65 -8.37
N GLY A 236 -32.50 7.79 -8.96
CA GLY A 236 -32.69 8.47 -10.23
C GLY A 236 -32.18 7.68 -11.45
N GLU A 237 -31.83 6.39 -11.30
CA GLU A 237 -31.44 5.51 -12.41
C GLU A 237 -32.64 5.13 -13.31
N HIS A 238 -33.85 5.48 -12.92
CA HIS A 238 -35.05 5.22 -13.69
C HIS A 238 -35.15 6.10 -14.95
N ARG A 239 -35.85 5.59 -15.97
CA ARG A 239 -36.11 6.32 -17.22
C ARG A 239 -37.57 6.78 -17.38
N CYS A 240 -38.31 6.87 -16.27
CA CYS A 240 -39.68 7.39 -16.29
C CYS A 240 -39.74 8.78 -16.94
N HIS A 241 -40.84 9.06 -17.63
CA HIS A 241 -41.11 10.39 -18.17
C HIS A 241 -41.13 11.41 -17.03
N TRP A 242 -40.75 12.66 -17.31
CA TRP A 242 -40.77 13.73 -16.29
C TRP A 242 -42.18 14.03 -15.74
N LEU A 243 -43.24 13.63 -16.46
CA LEU A 243 -44.65 13.68 -16.06
C LEU A 243 -45.16 12.35 -15.48
N ALA A 244 -44.28 11.42 -15.12
CA ALA A 244 -44.63 10.14 -14.52
C ALA A 244 -44.05 10.04 -13.11
N ALA A 245 -44.79 9.38 -12.23
CA ALA A 245 -44.29 8.91 -10.96
C ALA A 245 -43.54 7.58 -11.17
N CYS A 246 -42.35 7.48 -10.57
CA CYS A 246 -41.61 6.23 -10.46
C CYS A 246 -42.15 5.40 -9.28
N ILE A 247 -42.26 4.09 -9.49
CA ILE A 247 -42.67 3.11 -8.48
C ILE A 247 -41.57 2.05 -8.41
N ASP A 248 -40.90 1.98 -7.27
CA ASP A 248 -39.85 1.00 -7.02
C ASP A 248 -40.46 -0.38 -6.83
N LEU A 249 -39.89 -1.40 -7.49
CA LEU A 249 -40.35 -2.79 -7.37
C LEU A 249 -39.20 -3.66 -6.85
N PRO A 250 -39.50 -4.79 -6.20
CA PRO A 250 -38.44 -5.72 -5.78
C PRO A 250 -37.64 -6.21 -6.99
N ASP A 251 -36.32 -6.08 -6.91
CA ASP A 251 -35.40 -6.59 -7.91
C ASP A 251 -35.60 -8.11 -8.09
N LYS A 252 -35.60 -8.56 -9.35
CA LYS A 252 -35.69 -9.99 -9.70
C LYS A 252 -34.41 -10.42 -10.40
N GLU A 253 -33.86 -11.56 -10.00
CA GLU A 253 -32.62 -12.12 -10.59
C GLU A 253 -31.45 -11.11 -10.61
N ASN A 254 -31.32 -10.27 -9.58
CA ASN A 254 -30.33 -9.19 -9.48
C ASN A 254 -30.44 -8.12 -10.59
N LYS A 255 -31.63 -7.97 -11.18
CA LYS A 255 -31.93 -6.90 -12.15
C LYS A 255 -32.78 -5.81 -11.48
N PRO A 256 -32.36 -4.53 -11.61
CA PRO A 256 -33.14 -3.40 -11.11
C PRO A 256 -34.51 -3.39 -11.75
N THR A 257 -35.57 -3.38 -10.93
CA THR A 257 -36.96 -3.43 -11.42
C THR A 257 -37.76 -2.25 -10.90
N TYR A 258 -38.33 -1.45 -11.80
CA TYR A 258 -39.21 -0.34 -11.47
C TYR A 258 -40.34 -0.20 -12.49
N SER A 259 -41.39 0.52 -12.12
CA SER A 259 -42.50 0.87 -13.01
C SER A 259 -42.69 2.39 -13.05
N CYS A 260 -43.20 2.88 -14.17
CA CYS A 260 -43.51 4.29 -14.36
C CYS A 260 -45.00 4.44 -14.61
N ARG A 261 -45.64 5.39 -13.93
CA ARG A 261 -47.07 5.68 -14.11
C ARG A 261 -47.27 7.18 -14.31
N CYS A 262 -47.92 7.58 -15.39
CA CYS A 262 -48.22 8.99 -15.65
C CYS A 262 -48.95 9.62 -14.45
N GLN A 263 -48.58 10.86 -14.13
CA GLN A 263 -49.21 11.63 -13.08
C GLN A 263 -50.68 11.93 -13.43
N PRO A 264 -51.55 12.20 -12.44
CA PRO A 264 -52.94 12.60 -12.69
C PRO A 264 -53.05 13.73 -13.72
N GLY A 265 -53.93 13.58 -14.71
CA GLY A 265 -54.08 14.55 -15.80
C GLY A 265 -53.20 14.29 -17.03
N PHE A 266 -52.45 13.19 -17.05
CA PHE A 266 -51.65 12.73 -18.18
C PHE A 266 -51.93 11.26 -18.49
N VAL A 267 -51.76 10.87 -19.76
CA VAL A 267 -51.98 9.49 -20.24
C VAL A 267 -50.77 9.02 -21.03
N GLY A 268 -50.52 7.72 -21.01
CA GLY A 268 -49.40 7.09 -21.72
C GLY A 268 -48.88 5.85 -21.00
N ASN A 269 -47.68 5.42 -21.33
CA ASN A 269 -47.05 4.21 -20.76
C ASN A 269 -46.12 4.49 -19.57
N GLY A 270 -46.12 5.72 -19.05
CA GLY A 270 -45.23 6.16 -17.96
C GLY A 270 -43.80 6.54 -18.41
N PHE A 271 -43.33 6.03 -19.54
CA PHE A 271 -42.08 6.46 -20.20
C PHE A 271 -42.30 7.58 -21.21
N THR A 272 -43.54 7.69 -21.69
CA THR A 272 -44.05 8.81 -22.49
C THR A 272 -45.42 9.14 -21.95
N CYS A 273 -45.60 10.38 -21.49
CA CYS A 273 -46.86 10.86 -20.95
C CYS A 273 -47.24 12.16 -21.66
N THR A 274 -48.46 12.19 -22.20
CA THR A 274 -49.03 13.35 -22.87
C THR A 274 -50.24 13.86 -22.10
N ASP A 275 -50.56 15.13 -22.29
CA ASP A 275 -51.74 15.73 -21.65
C ASP A 275 -53.00 14.95 -22.06
N ILE A 276 -53.79 14.52 -21.08
CA ILE A 276 -55.01 13.74 -21.34
C ILE A 276 -56.07 14.53 -22.13
N CYS A 277 -56.01 15.86 -22.09
CA CYS A 277 -56.90 16.73 -22.85
C CYS A 277 -56.47 16.91 -24.32
N LEU A 278 -55.23 16.53 -24.67
CA LEU A 278 -54.72 16.69 -26.03
C LEU A 278 -55.56 15.84 -27.00
N ASN A 279 -56.24 16.51 -27.93
CA ASN A 279 -57.16 15.89 -28.91
C ASN A 279 -58.31 15.08 -28.29
N LEU A 280 -58.65 15.31 -27.02
CA LEU A 280 -59.75 14.59 -26.37
C LEU A 280 -61.11 15.13 -26.81
N CYS A 281 -61.35 16.43 -26.68
CA CYS A 281 -62.65 17.01 -26.96
C CYS A 281 -62.77 17.43 -28.44
N TYR A 282 -63.88 17.08 -29.08
CA TYR A 282 -64.17 17.43 -30.47
C TYR A 282 -64.91 18.78 -30.57
N ASN A 283 -65.03 19.32 -31.78
CA ASN A 283 -65.80 20.53 -32.09
C ASN A 283 -65.37 21.77 -31.27
N ASN A 284 -64.06 21.90 -31.03
CA ASN A 284 -63.46 22.96 -30.22
C ASN A 284 -64.11 23.11 -28.83
N ALA A 285 -64.57 22.00 -28.23
CA ALA A 285 -65.04 21.95 -26.86
C ALA A 285 -63.87 22.14 -25.88
N GLU A 286 -64.16 22.73 -24.72
CA GLU A 286 -63.16 22.98 -23.68
C GLU A 286 -62.93 21.72 -22.86
N CYS A 287 -61.68 21.30 -22.73
CA CYS A 287 -61.32 20.19 -21.85
C CYS A 287 -60.91 20.72 -20.48
N ILE A 288 -61.56 20.24 -19.42
CA ILE A 288 -61.18 20.50 -18.04
C ILE A 288 -60.74 19.20 -17.36
N LYS A 289 -59.91 19.32 -16.33
CA LYS A 289 -59.47 18.18 -15.51
C LYS A 289 -60.09 18.29 -14.13
N THR A 290 -60.53 17.18 -13.56
CA THR A 290 -60.99 17.12 -12.17
C THR A 290 -59.80 17.24 -11.22
N SER A 291 -60.06 17.41 -9.91
CA SER A 291 -59.02 17.36 -8.88
C SER A 291 -58.27 16.02 -8.83
N ARG A 292 -58.85 14.95 -9.40
CA ARG A 292 -58.22 13.63 -9.56
C ARG A 292 -57.51 13.46 -10.90
N GLY A 293 -57.47 14.50 -11.74
CA GLY A 293 -56.85 14.46 -13.07
C GLY A 293 -57.67 13.76 -14.14
N GLU A 294 -58.95 13.45 -13.87
CA GLU A 294 -59.84 12.86 -14.87
C GLU A 294 -60.32 13.95 -15.84
N PRO A 295 -60.38 13.68 -17.15
CA PRO A 295 -60.79 14.68 -18.11
C PRO A 295 -62.30 14.79 -18.24
N ARG A 296 -62.80 15.99 -18.49
CA ARG A 296 -64.21 16.24 -18.84
C ARG A 296 -64.31 17.31 -19.94
N CYS A 297 -65.09 17.03 -20.97
CA CYS A 297 -65.36 17.99 -22.04
C CYS A 297 -66.59 18.84 -21.71
N ILE A 298 -66.46 20.16 -21.87
CA ILE A 298 -67.56 21.12 -21.81
C ILE A 298 -67.97 21.44 -23.25
N CYS A 299 -69.11 20.88 -23.66
CA CYS A 299 -69.59 21.01 -25.04
C CYS A 299 -70.15 22.40 -25.33
N LYS A 300 -69.79 22.94 -26.50
CA LYS A 300 -70.39 24.15 -27.05
C LYS A 300 -71.86 23.92 -27.45
N THR A 301 -72.61 25.01 -27.59
CA THR A 301 -74.00 25.00 -28.04
C THR A 301 -74.15 24.24 -29.36
N GLY A 302 -75.12 23.31 -29.41
CA GLY A 302 -75.35 22.45 -30.57
C GLY A 302 -74.62 21.11 -30.55
N TYR A 303 -73.83 20.78 -29.52
CA TYR A 303 -73.14 19.48 -29.39
C TYR A 303 -73.44 18.77 -28.06
N ARG A 304 -73.32 17.44 -28.04
CA ARG A 304 -73.45 16.54 -26.88
C ARG A 304 -72.54 15.31 -27.03
N GLY A 305 -72.47 14.47 -25.99
CA GLY A 305 -71.60 13.29 -25.94
C GLY A 305 -70.47 13.46 -24.92
N LEU A 306 -69.72 12.39 -24.63
CA LEU A 306 -68.64 12.42 -23.63
C LEU A 306 -67.43 13.24 -24.11
N ARG A 307 -67.23 13.31 -25.43
CA ARG A 307 -66.18 14.06 -26.10
C ARG A 307 -66.75 15.16 -27.00
N CYS A 308 -68.04 15.48 -26.86
CA CYS A 308 -68.77 16.47 -27.67
C CYS A 308 -68.83 16.13 -29.17
N GLU A 309 -68.87 14.85 -29.49
CA GLU A 309 -68.81 14.27 -30.84
C GLU A 309 -70.16 14.29 -31.60
N ILE A 310 -71.29 14.45 -30.90
CA ILE A 310 -72.63 14.35 -31.47
C ILE A 310 -73.24 15.75 -31.62
N ARG A 311 -73.74 16.08 -32.82
CA ARG A 311 -74.53 17.31 -33.04
C ARG A 311 -75.97 17.12 -32.53
N LYS A 312 -76.49 18.11 -31.81
CA LYS A 312 -77.87 18.17 -31.31
C LYS A 312 -78.85 18.48 -32.41
#